data_AF-A0A6G1RWT6-F1
#
_entry.id   AF-A0A6G1RWT6-F1
#
_cell.length_a   1.000
_cell.length_b   1.000
_cell.length_c   1.000
_cell.angle_alpha   90.00
_cell.angle_beta   90.00
_cell.angle_gamma   90.00
#
_symmetry.space_group_name_H-M   'P 1'
#
loop_
_entity.id
_entity.type
_entity.pdbx_description
1 polymer ?
#
loop_
_entity_poly.entity_id
_entity_poly.type
_entity_poly.pdbx_seq_one_letter_code
_entity_poly.pdbx_strand_id
1 'polypeptide(L)'
;KMELFAVLCIETSHYVAFVKYGRDDSAWLFFDSMADRDGGQNGFNIPQVSPCPEVGEYLKMSLEELHSLDSRKIQGCARRLLCDAYMCMYQSPTMSLYK
;
A
#
# COMPACT_ATOMS: atom_id res chain seq x y z
N LYS A 1 -2.52 18.59 -13.16
CA LYS A 1 -1.97 17.98 -11.92
C LYS A 1 -2.52 16.56 -11.85
N MET A 2 -1.71 15.56 -11.53
CA MET A 2 -2.16 14.18 -11.34
C MET A 2 -2.20 13.84 -9.85
N GLU A 3 -2.98 12.82 -9.48
CA GLU A 3 -3.05 12.29 -8.11
C GLU A 3 -2.58 10.83 -8.07
N LEU A 4 -1.83 10.48 -7.03
CA LEU A 4 -1.43 9.10 -6.76
C LEU A 4 -2.66 8.33 -6.29
N PHE A 5 -2.97 7.21 -6.95
CA PHE A 5 -4.12 6.39 -6.59
C PHE A 5 -3.75 4.94 -6.27
N ALA A 6 -2.58 4.45 -6.71
CA ALA A 6 -2.10 3.12 -6.33
C ALA A 6 -0.57 3.04 -6.34
N VAL A 7 -0.04 2.17 -5.51
CA VAL A 7 1.37 1.75 -5.52
C VAL A 7 1.41 0.23 -5.57
N LEU A 8 2.07 -0.32 -6.60
CA LEU A 8 2.37 -1.73 -6.68
C LEU A 8 3.74 -1.96 -6.04
N CYS A 9 3.83 -2.91 -5.10
CA CYS A 9 5.04 -3.18 -4.33
C CYS A 9 5.52 -4.62 -4.51
N ILE A 10 6.83 -4.84 -4.46
CA ILE A 10 7.46 -6.16 -4.45
C ILE A 10 8.77 -6.11 -3.66
N GLU A 11 8.88 -6.95 -2.63
CA GLU A 11 10.13 -7.05 -1.86
C GLU A 11 11.15 -7.94 -2.60
N THR A 12 10.69 -9.10 -3.09
CA THR A 12 11.52 -10.07 -3.83
C THR A 12 10.76 -10.70 -4.98
N SER A 13 9.70 -11.47 -4.70
CA SER A 13 8.98 -12.27 -5.70
C SER A 13 7.46 -12.15 -5.67
N HIS A 14 6.89 -11.53 -4.63
CA HIS A 14 5.45 -11.44 -4.42
C HIS A 14 4.95 -10.00 -4.51
N TYR A 15 4.09 -9.74 -5.50
CA TYR A 15 3.46 -8.44 -5.70
C TYR A 15 2.28 -8.24 -4.75
N VAL A 16 2.22 -7.06 -4.16
CA VAL A 16 1.08 -6.57 -3.37
C VAL A 16 0.72 -5.15 -3.81
N ALA A 17 -0.47 -4.69 -3.45
CA ALA A 17 -0.94 -3.37 -3.86
C ALA A 17 -1.37 -2.52 -2.67
N PHE A 18 -1.06 -1.23 -2.76
CA PHE A 18 -1.66 -0.17 -1.96
C PHE A 18 -2.57 0.65 -2.86
N VAL A 19 -3.79 0.92 -2.42
CA VAL A 19 -4.77 1.67 -3.20
C VAL A 19 -5.34 2.80 -2.36
N LYS A 20 -5.34 4.02 -2.91
CA LYS A 20 -6.00 5.18 -2.33
C LYS A 20 -7.45 5.21 -2.82
N TYR A 21 -8.40 5.00 -1.92
CA TYR A 21 -9.82 4.86 -2.26
C TYR A 21 -10.64 6.14 -2.06
N GLY A 22 -10.03 7.19 -1.51
CA GLY A 22 -10.67 8.48 -1.23
C GLY A 22 -9.65 9.62 -1.15
N ARG A 23 -10.14 10.85 -0.98
CA ARG A 23 -9.27 12.04 -0.90
C ARG A 23 -8.56 12.19 0.44
N ASP A 24 -9.14 11.63 1.51
CA ASP A 24 -8.56 11.66 2.85
C ASP A 24 -7.15 11.04 2.86
N ASP A 25 -6.26 11.58 3.68
CA ASP A 25 -4.89 11.07 3.79
C ASP A 25 -4.85 9.64 4.35
N SER A 26 -5.83 9.28 5.19
CA SER A 26 -5.98 7.94 5.77
C SER A 26 -6.68 6.94 4.85
N ALA A 27 -7.17 7.37 3.68
CA ALA A 27 -7.96 6.53 2.78
C ALA A 27 -7.10 5.55 1.95
N TRP A 28 -6.37 4.68 2.64
CA TRP A 28 -5.53 3.64 2.05
C TRP A 28 -6.01 2.23 2.40
N LEU A 29 -5.95 1.36 1.41
CA LEU A 29 -6.14 -0.08 1.54
C LEU A 29 -4.87 -0.80 1.07
N PHE A 30 -4.55 -1.89 1.77
CA PHE A 30 -3.53 -2.86 1.40
C PHE A 30 -4.21 -4.12 0.87
N PHE A 31 -3.74 -4.62 -0.27
CA PHE A 31 -4.23 -5.84 -0.89
C PHE A 31 -3.10 -6.85 -1.06
N ASP A 32 -3.34 -8.06 -0.56
CA ASP A 32 -2.50 -9.23 -0.77
C ASP A 32 -3.36 -10.37 -1.33
N SER A 33 -2.98 -10.86 -2.53
CA SER A 33 -3.70 -11.94 -3.22
C SER A 33 -3.46 -13.32 -2.60
N MET A 34 -2.45 -13.47 -1.74
CA MET A 34 -2.05 -14.71 -1.09
C MET A 34 -1.81 -14.50 0.41
N ALA A 35 -2.68 -13.70 1.05
CA ALA A 35 -2.57 -13.35 2.46
C ALA A 35 -2.66 -14.56 3.40
N ASP A 36 -3.46 -15.56 3.02
CA ASP A 36 -3.59 -16.83 3.72
C ASP A 36 -3.83 -17.98 2.73
N ARG A 37 -3.82 -19.22 3.21
CA ARG A 37 -4.07 -20.43 2.42
C ARG A 37 -4.90 -21.43 3.21
N ASP A 38 -5.95 -21.93 2.59
CA ASP A 38 -6.69 -23.08 3.10
C ASP A 38 -6.25 -24.37 2.37
N GLY A 39 -5.97 -25.41 3.14
CA GLY A 39 -5.53 -26.71 2.65
C GLY A 39 -4.06 -26.82 2.20
N GLY A 40 -3.69 -28.04 1.79
CA GLY A 40 -2.34 -28.40 1.33
C GLY A 40 -2.22 -28.36 -0.19
N GLN A 41 -1.83 -29.48 -0.81
CA GLN A 41 -1.60 -29.56 -2.27
C GLN A 41 -2.80 -29.14 -3.13
N ASN A 42 -4.02 -29.51 -2.73
CA ASN A 42 -5.27 -29.10 -3.40
C ASN A 42 -5.94 -27.88 -2.75
N GLY A 43 -5.18 -27.16 -1.93
CA GLY A 43 -5.63 -25.93 -1.28
C GLY A 43 -5.73 -24.76 -2.25
N PHE A 44 -6.25 -23.65 -1.75
CA PHE A 44 -6.38 -22.40 -2.50
C PHE A 44 -5.95 -21.20 -1.62
N ASN A 45 -5.52 -20.13 -2.27
CA ASN A 45 -5.13 -18.91 -1.60
C ASN A 45 -6.37 -18.11 -1.21
N ILE A 46 -6.30 -17.44 -0.06
CA ILE A 46 -7.32 -16.53 0.44
C ILE A 46 -6.75 -15.10 0.31
N PRO A 47 -7.33 -14.27 -0.58
CA PRO A 47 -6.90 -12.88 -0.70
C PRO A 47 -7.44 -12.05 0.47
N GLN A 48 -6.74 -10.98 0.82
CA GLN A 48 -7.16 -10.04 1.87
C GLN A 48 -7.04 -8.60 1.40
N VAL A 49 -8.04 -7.80 1.78
CA VAL A 49 -8.00 -6.33 1.72
C VAL A 49 -8.07 -5.82 3.14
N SER A 50 -7.08 -5.03 3.55
CA SER A 50 -6.94 -4.50 4.91
C SER A 50 -6.83 -2.98 4.88
N PRO A 51 -7.56 -2.25 5.74
CA PRO A 51 -7.30 -0.82 5.96
C PRO A 51 -5.86 -0.61 6.44
N CYS A 52 -5.20 0.43 5.91
CA CYS A 52 -3.87 0.82 6.34
C CYS A 52 -3.72 2.35 6.48
N PRO A 53 -4.51 2.98 7.37
CA PRO A 53 -4.52 4.43 7.55
C PRO A 53 -3.16 4.98 7.98
N GLU A 54 -2.30 4.16 8.60
CA GLU A 54 -0.94 4.53 9.00
C GLU A 54 -0.07 4.98 7.81
N VAL A 55 -0.36 4.51 6.59
CA VAL A 55 0.30 4.98 5.37
C VAL A 55 0.16 6.49 5.22
N GLY A 56 -1.03 7.03 5.49
CA GLY A 56 -1.30 8.46 5.42
C GLY A 56 -0.42 9.28 6.37
N GLU A 57 -0.19 8.76 7.58
CA GLU A 57 0.63 9.43 8.59
C GLU A 57 2.10 9.48 8.18
N TYR A 58 2.65 8.38 7.64
CA TYR A 58 4.01 8.37 7.13
C TYR A 58 4.20 9.28 5.91
N LEU A 59 3.20 9.35 5.01
CA LEU A 59 3.28 10.22 3.82
C LEU A 59 3.19 11.72 4.15
N LYS A 60 2.73 12.09 5.35
CA LYS A 60 2.76 13.49 5.84
C LYS A 60 4.11 13.89 6.42
N MET A 61 4.95 12.94 6.78
CA MET A 61 6.27 13.21 7.36
C MET A 61 7.19 13.88 6.32
N SER A 62 8.12 14.67 6.81
CA SER A 62 9.18 15.24 5.98
C SER A 62 10.16 14.14 5.50
N LEU A 63 10.89 14.43 4.43
CA LEU A 63 11.92 13.53 3.91
C LEU A 63 13.02 13.24 4.94
N GLU A 64 13.38 14.23 5.75
CA GLU A 64 14.40 14.11 6.80
C GLU A 64 13.94 13.17 7.91
N GLU A 65 12.68 13.30 8.37
CA GLU A 65 12.11 12.41 9.37
C GLU A 65 12.01 10.98 8.84
N LEU A 66 11.52 10.79 7.61
CA LEU A 66 11.45 9.47 6.95
C LEU A 66 12.83 8.83 6.78
N HIS A 67 13.85 9.60 6.42
CA HIS A 67 15.21 9.10 6.24
C HIS A 67 15.87 8.72 7.57
N SER A 68 15.53 9.42 8.66
CA SER A 68 16.04 9.13 10.01
C SER A 68 15.38 7.90 10.66
N LEU A 69 14.24 7.46 10.14
CA LEU A 69 13.47 6.34 10.65
C LEU A 69 14.15 5.01 10.31
N ASP A 70 14.34 4.17 11.33
CA ASP A 70 14.69 2.77 11.11
C ASP A 70 13.50 2.08 10.43
N SER A 71 13.70 1.57 9.21
CA SER A 71 12.64 0.92 8.43
C SER A 71 12.00 -0.27 9.14
N ARG A 72 12.70 -0.91 10.08
CA ARG A 72 12.19 -2.01 10.92
C ARG A 72 11.19 -1.54 11.98
N LYS A 73 11.15 -0.23 12.27
CA LYS A 73 10.22 0.39 13.23
C LYS A 73 8.98 0.97 12.57
N ILE A 74 8.93 1.01 11.24
CA ILE A 74 7.75 1.44 10.49
C ILE A 74 6.62 0.44 10.75
N GLN A 75 5.48 0.94 11.19
CA GLN A 75 4.35 0.13 11.63
C GLN A 75 3.55 -0.41 10.44
N GLY A 76 2.88 -1.55 10.67
CA GLY A 76 1.91 -2.11 9.73
C GLY A 76 2.52 -2.45 8.37
N CYS A 77 1.71 -2.29 7.33
CA CYS A 77 2.16 -2.56 5.95
C CYS A 77 2.87 -1.35 5.32
N ALA A 78 2.87 -0.18 5.96
CA ALA A 78 3.50 1.04 5.41
C ALA A 78 4.98 0.88 5.05
N ARG A 79 5.72 0.01 5.76
CA ARG A 79 7.10 -0.35 5.39
C ARG A 79 7.19 -0.80 3.93
N ARG A 80 6.27 -1.64 3.49
CA ARG A 80 6.27 -2.19 2.12
C ARG A 80 6.01 -1.10 1.07
N LEU A 81 5.16 -0.13 1.38
CA LEU A 81 4.94 1.00 0.48
C LEU A 81 6.22 1.85 0.33
N LEU A 82 6.92 2.12 1.42
CA LEU A 82 8.08 3.01 1.43
C LEU A 82 9.37 2.34 0.95
N CYS A 83 9.53 1.03 1.19
CA CYS A 83 10.77 0.31 0.90
C CYS A 83 10.68 -0.55 -0.37
N ASP A 84 9.48 -1.00 -0.76
CA ASP A 84 9.31 -2.04 -1.78
C ASP A 84 8.52 -1.53 -3.01
N ALA A 85 8.38 -0.22 -3.19
CA ALA A 85 7.63 0.36 -4.31
C ALA A 85 8.25 -0.02 -5.67
N TYR A 86 7.42 -0.60 -6.54
CA TYR A 86 7.80 -1.00 -7.89
C TYR A 86 7.18 -0.09 -8.95
N MET A 87 5.90 0.23 -8.82
CA MET A 87 5.20 1.16 -9.72
C MET A 87 4.30 2.09 -8.93
N CYS A 88 4.41 3.40 -9.20
CA CYS A 88 3.49 4.42 -8.70
C CYS A 88 2.53 4.82 -9.80
N MET A 89 1.23 4.65 -9.56
CA MET A 89 0.18 4.88 -10.56
C MET A 89 -0.54 6.20 -10.27
N TYR A 90 -0.55 7.07 -11.27
CA TYR A 90 -1.16 8.39 -11.19
C TYR A 90 -2.33 8.52 -12.16
N GLN A 91 -3.34 9.28 -11.78
CA GLN A 91 -4.51 9.55 -12.62
C GLN A 91 -4.88 11.04 -12.65
N SER A 92 -5.76 11.43 -13.58
CA SER A 92 -6.40 12.74 -13.52
C SER A 92 -7.31 12.81 -12.26
N PRO A 93 -7.31 13.92 -11.49
CA PRO A 93 -8.18 14.09 -10.31
C PRO A 93 -9.68 14.04 -10.61
N THR A 94 -10.08 14.06 -11.89
CA THR A 94 -11.46 13.91 -12.33
C THR A 94 -11.89 12.45 -12.49
N MET A 95 -10.98 11.50 -12.34
CA MET A 95 -11.23 10.06 -12.51
C MET A 95 -11.46 9.31 -11.19
N SER A 96 -11.36 9.97 -10.04
CA SER A 96 -11.66 9.35 -8.74
C SER A 96 -13.11 8.83 -8.77
N LEU A 97 -13.30 7.52 -8.53
CA LEU A 97 -14.58 6.82 -8.65
C LEU A 97 -15.67 7.38 -7.71
N TYR A 98 -15.27 8.11 -6.66
CA TYR A 98 -16.16 8.73 -5.68
C TYR A 98 -15.78 10.22 -5.50
N LYS A 99 -16.79 11.10 -5.50
CA LYS A 99 -16.64 12.56 -5.40
C LYS A 99 -16.47 13.03 -3.97
#